data_AF-A7ML73-F1
#
_entry.id   AF-A7ML73-F1
#
_cell.length_a   1.000
_cell.length_b   1.000
_cell.length_c   1.000
_cell.angle_alpha   90.00
_cell.angle_beta   90.00
_cell.angle_gamma   90.00
#
_symmetry.space_group_name_H-M   'P 1'
#
loop_
_entity.id
_entity.type
_entity.pdbx_description
1 polymer ?
#
loop_
_entity_poly.entity_id
_entity_poly.type
_entity_poly.pdbx_seq_one_letter_code
_entity_poly.pdbx_strand_id
1 'polypeptide(L)'
;MTVKGITFAQVKARAFENAAVQAAYEQQIREEELSALLIAMRTQAGLTKNDVAEKMGVSLPEVSQLEDNAHGASVDTLRNYAQACGVTLKLSPG
;
A
#
# COMPACT_ATOMS: atom_id res chain seq x y z
N MET A 1 6.39 -43.66 -3.53
CA MET A 1 7.40 -42.61 -3.72
C MET A 1 6.88 -41.33 -3.08
N THR A 2 7.55 -40.82 -2.05
CA THR A 2 7.14 -39.58 -1.37
C THR A 2 7.94 -38.43 -1.98
N VAL A 3 7.29 -37.55 -2.73
CA VAL A 3 7.93 -36.34 -3.23
C VAL A 3 8.16 -35.41 -2.04
N LYS A 4 9.42 -35.08 -1.72
CA LYS A 4 9.73 -34.03 -0.74
C LYS A 4 9.25 -32.69 -1.32
N GLY A 5 8.17 -32.16 -0.76
CA GLY A 5 7.70 -30.82 -1.09
C GLY A 5 8.74 -29.78 -0.66
N ILE A 6 9.01 -28.82 -1.53
CA ILE A 6 9.77 -27.62 -1.19
C ILE A 6 8.81 -26.58 -0.60
N THR A 7 9.29 -25.79 0.37
CA THR A 7 8.47 -24.74 0.99
C THR A 7 8.45 -23.48 0.13
N PHE A 8 7.43 -22.64 0.29
CA PHE A 8 7.37 -21.32 -0.37
C PHE A 8 8.62 -20.48 -0.07
N ALA A 9 9.12 -20.52 1.16
CA ALA A 9 10.34 -19.81 1.55
C ALA A 9 11.57 -20.28 0.76
N GLN A 10 11.70 -21.59 0.52
CA GLN A 10 12.79 -22.16 -0.28
C GLN A 10 12.69 -21.80 -1.76
N VAL A 11 11.47 -21.78 -2.31
CA VAL A 11 11.23 -21.33 -3.69
C VAL A 11 11.56 -19.86 -3.85
N LYS A 12 11.10 -19.02 -2.90
CA LYS A 12 11.34 -17.58 -2.88
C LYS A 12 12.83 -17.24 -2.79
N ALA A 13 13.56 -17.91 -1.90
CA ALA A 13 15.00 -17.71 -1.74
C ALA A 13 15.77 -17.98 -3.05
N ARG A 14 15.45 -19.08 -3.74
CA ARG A 14 16.05 -19.41 -5.04
C ARG A 14 15.69 -18.41 -6.13
N ALA A 15 14.44 -17.92 -6.13
CA ALA A 15 14.01 -16.92 -7.11
C ALA A 15 14.76 -15.58 -6.93
N PHE A 16 15.09 -15.21 -5.69
CA PHE A 16 15.83 -13.97 -5.38
C PHE A 16 17.33 -14.03 -5.70
N GLU A 17 17.87 -15.19 -6.06
CA GLU A 17 19.24 -15.27 -6.62
C GLU A 17 19.34 -14.52 -7.96
N ASN A 18 18.20 -14.29 -8.64
CA ASN A 18 18.13 -13.43 -9.81
C ASN A 18 17.84 -11.97 -9.39
N ALA A 19 18.82 -11.08 -9.63
CA ALA A 19 18.71 -9.66 -9.29
C ALA A 19 17.51 -8.96 -9.92
N ALA A 20 17.07 -9.34 -11.13
CA ALA A 20 15.88 -8.78 -11.76
C ALA A 20 14.59 -9.21 -11.04
N VAL A 21 14.54 -10.45 -10.55
CA VAL A 21 13.41 -10.95 -9.75
C VAL A 21 13.37 -10.26 -8.40
N GLN A 22 14.51 -10.10 -7.74
CA GLN A 22 14.59 -9.37 -6.48
C GLN A 22 14.17 -7.90 -6.65
N ALA A 23 14.67 -7.22 -7.69
CA ALA A 23 14.33 -5.82 -7.94
C ALA A 23 12.84 -5.62 -8.25
N ALA A 24 12.23 -6.49 -9.05
CA ALA A 24 10.79 -6.44 -9.33
C ALA A 24 9.97 -6.70 -8.06
N TYR A 25 10.40 -7.64 -7.22
CA TYR A 25 9.74 -7.93 -5.96
C TYR A 25 9.82 -6.75 -4.97
N GLU A 26 10.99 -6.13 -4.82
CA GLU A 26 11.17 -4.95 -3.98
C GLU A 26 10.39 -3.75 -4.50
N GLN A 27 10.31 -3.57 -5.82
CA GLN A 27 9.48 -2.54 -6.42
C GLN A 27 8.00 -2.77 -6.08
N GLN A 28 7.51 -4.01 -6.20
CA GLN A 28 6.13 -4.34 -5.83
C GLN A 28 5.87 -4.13 -4.33
N ILE A 29 6.82 -4.46 -3.45
CA ILE A 29 6.70 -4.16 -2.02
C ILE A 29 6.56 -2.65 -1.79
N ARG A 30 7.41 -1.82 -2.40
CA ARG A 30 7.28 -0.36 -2.31
C ARG A 30 5.92 0.10 -2.82
N GLU A 31 5.40 -0.58 -3.84
CA GLU A 31 4.06 -0.34 -4.35
C GLU A 31 2.97 -0.64 -3.29
N GLU A 32 3.10 -1.73 -2.57
CA GLU A 32 2.16 -2.13 -1.51
C GLU A 32 2.31 -1.28 -0.22
N GLU A 33 3.51 -0.81 0.10
CA GLU A 33 3.82 -0.04 1.33
C GLU A 33 3.03 1.26 1.42
N LEU A 34 2.85 1.98 0.30
CA LEU A 34 2.08 3.23 0.29
C LEU A 34 0.59 2.98 0.55
N SER A 35 0.02 1.94 -0.06
CA SER A 35 -1.36 1.51 0.18
C SER A 35 -1.56 1.10 1.64
N ALA A 36 -0.64 0.30 2.18
CA ALA A 36 -0.64 -0.09 3.59
C ALA A 36 -0.55 1.12 4.53
N LEU A 37 0.24 2.13 4.17
CA LEU A 37 0.37 3.37 4.94
C LEU A 37 -0.96 4.15 4.99
N LEU A 38 -1.70 4.29 3.89
CA LEU A 38 -3.01 4.95 3.90
C LEU A 38 -4.00 4.21 4.80
N ILE A 39 -4.07 2.88 4.68
CA ILE A 39 -4.91 2.04 5.54
C ILE A 39 -4.53 2.22 7.01
N ALA A 40 -3.23 2.25 7.31
CA ALA A 40 -2.72 2.48 8.67
C ALA A 40 -3.16 3.85 9.22
N MET A 41 -3.07 4.93 8.44
CA MET A 41 -3.52 6.26 8.87
C MET A 41 -5.00 6.26 9.25
N ARG A 42 -5.85 5.71 8.39
CA ARG A 42 -7.29 5.64 8.61
C ARG A 42 -7.64 4.79 9.84
N THR A 43 -7.03 3.60 9.94
CA THR A 43 -7.31 2.67 11.05
C THR A 43 -6.82 3.21 12.39
N GLN A 44 -5.66 3.87 12.43
CA GLN A 44 -5.15 4.54 13.64
C GLN A 44 -6.03 5.73 14.04
N ALA A 45 -6.64 6.42 13.08
CA ALA A 45 -7.62 7.47 13.34
C ALA A 45 -9.01 6.95 13.76
N GLY A 46 -9.22 5.62 13.78
CA GLY A 46 -10.51 5.02 14.12
C GLY A 46 -11.59 5.22 13.06
N LEU A 47 -11.20 5.50 11.81
CA LEU A 47 -12.11 5.84 10.72
C LEU A 47 -12.43 4.63 9.83
N THR A 48 -13.64 4.60 9.30
CA THR A 48 -14.05 3.72 8.20
C THR A 48 -13.74 4.37 6.85
N LYS A 49 -13.78 3.58 5.77
CA LYS A 49 -13.63 4.14 4.41
C LYS A 49 -14.72 5.18 4.09
N ASN A 50 -15.94 4.99 4.62
CA ASN A 50 -17.04 5.96 4.50
C ASN A 50 -16.71 7.27 5.20
N ASP A 51 -16.20 7.22 6.44
CA ASP A 51 -15.86 8.43 7.19
C ASP A 51 -14.80 9.26 6.46
N VAL A 52 -13.80 8.58 5.86
CA VAL A 52 -12.78 9.26 5.04
C VAL A 52 -13.39 9.84 3.77
N ALA A 53 -14.29 9.11 3.10
CA ALA A 53 -14.97 9.58 1.89
C ALA A 53 -15.77 10.85 2.18
N GLU A 54 -16.55 10.88 3.26
CA GLU A 54 -17.31 12.04 3.72
C GLU A 54 -16.39 13.23 4.04
N LYS A 55 -15.28 12.99 4.75
CA LYS A 55 -14.29 14.04 5.09
C LYS A 55 -13.58 14.61 3.87
N MET A 56 -13.32 13.77 2.86
CA MET A 56 -12.66 14.17 1.61
C MET A 56 -13.64 14.75 0.58
N GLY A 57 -14.96 14.60 0.79
CA GLY A 57 -15.98 15.00 -0.18
C GLY A 57 -15.98 14.16 -1.46
N VAL A 58 -15.57 12.88 -1.37
CA VAL A 58 -15.51 11.92 -2.49
C VAL A 58 -16.38 10.71 -2.18
N SER A 59 -16.52 9.80 -3.15
CA SER A 59 -17.29 8.56 -2.97
C SER A 59 -16.49 7.45 -2.28
N LEU A 60 -17.19 6.50 -1.64
CA LEU A 60 -16.58 5.30 -1.04
C LEU A 60 -15.74 4.48 -2.05
N PRO A 61 -16.18 4.27 -3.31
CA PRO A 61 -15.36 3.60 -4.31
C PRO A 61 -14.06 4.34 -4.62
N GLU A 62 -14.06 5.68 -4.63
CA GLU A 62 -12.82 6.47 -4.83
C GLU A 62 -11.84 6.27 -3.66
N VAL A 63 -12.32 6.25 -2.42
CA VAL A 63 -11.49 5.91 -1.25
C VAL A 63 -10.97 4.48 -1.31
N SER A 64 -11.81 3.53 -1.76
CA SER A 64 -11.38 2.14 -1.92
C SER A 64 -10.30 2.00 -2.98
N GLN A 65 -10.49 2.63 -4.14
CA GLN A 65 -9.51 2.67 -5.23
C GLN A 65 -8.20 3.33 -4.78
N LEU A 66 -8.28 4.36 -3.95
CA LEU A 66 -7.12 5.06 -3.39
C LEU A 66 -6.33 4.18 -2.41
N GLU A 67 -7.01 3.41 -1.56
CA GLU A 67 -6.37 2.42 -0.67
C GLU A 67 -5.81 1.22 -1.43
N ASP A 68 -6.43 0.81 -2.55
CA ASP A 68 -5.99 -0.35 -3.33
C ASP A 68 -4.86 0.00 -4.32
N ASN A 69 -4.81 1.25 -4.82
CA ASN A 69 -3.84 1.72 -5.80
C ASN A 69 -3.27 3.11 -5.46
N ALA A 70 -2.59 3.22 -4.32
CA ALA A 70 -2.09 4.50 -3.83
C ALA A 70 -1.00 5.12 -4.73
N HIS A 71 -0.26 4.32 -5.51
CA HIS A 71 0.80 4.80 -6.41
C HIS A 71 0.28 5.60 -7.61
N GLY A 72 -0.98 5.38 -7.99
CA GLY A 72 -1.63 6.16 -9.03
C GLY A 72 -2.11 7.54 -8.56
N ALA A 73 -2.09 7.81 -7.26
CA ALA A 73 -2.65 9.03 -6.69
C ALA A 73 -1.65 10.20 -6.74
N SER A 74 -2.17 11.41 -6.92
CA SER A 74 -1.34 12.61 -6.83
C SER A 74 -0.88 12.85 -5.39
N VAL A 75 0.24 13.56 -5.22
CA VAL A 75 0.74 13.97 -3.90
C VAL A 75 -0.32 14.78 -3.13
N ASP A 76 -1.09 15.63 -3.80
CA ASP A 76 -2.15 16.40 -3.16
C ASP A 76 -3.28 15.50 -2.67
N THR A 77 -3.67 14.49 -3.45
CA THR A 77 -4.64 13.46 -3.03
C THR A 77 -4.18 12.73 -1.77
N LEU A 78 -2.91 12.31 -1.73
CA LEU A 78 -2.33 11.63 -0.58
C LEU A 78 -2.30 12.53 0.66
N ARG A 79 -1.96 13.82 0.50
CA ARG A 79 -2.02 14.79 1.61
C ARG A 79 -3.45 15.02 2.09
N ASN A 80 -4.42 15.14 1.20
CA ASN A 80 -5.82 15.33 1.56
C ASN A 80 -6.38 14.12 2.32
N TYR A 81 -6.01 12.90 1.91
CA TYR A 81 -6.35 11.69 2.64
C TYR A 81 -5.74 11.67 4.05
N ALA A 82 -4.46 12.01 4.17
CA ALA A 82 -3.78 12.11 5.46
C ALA A 82 -4.47 13.15 6.37
N GLN A 83 -4.82 14.32 5.83
CA GLN A 83 -5.56 15.37 6.55
C GLN A 83 -6.94 14.89 6.99
N ALA A 84 -7.67 14.14 6.15
CA ALA A 84 -8.93 13.52 6.53
C ALA A 84 -8.77 12.54 7.70
N CYS A 85 -7.63 11.85 7.77
CA CYS A 85 -7.25 10.99 8.90
C CYS A 85 -6.67 11.76 10.11
N GLY A 86 -6.56 13.09 10.04
CA GLY A 86 -6.01 13.90 11.13
C GLY A 86 -4.49 13.81 11.27
N VAL A 87 -3.77 13.34 10.25
CA VAL A 87 -2.31 13.23 10.24
C VAL A 87 -1.70 14.08 9.12
N THR A 88 -0.43 14.46 9.28
CA THR A 88 0.30 15.18 8.23
C THR A 88 1.26 14.22 7.54
N LEU A 89 1.04 14.00 6.24
CA LEU A 89 1.96 13.22 5.41
C LEU A 89 3.07 14.13 4.86
N LYS A 90 4.32 13.79 5.17
CA LYS A 90 5.51 14.40 4.58
C LYS A 90 6.13 13.41 3.61
N LEU A 91 6.09 13.74 2.32
CA LEU A 91 6.77 12.99 1.27
C LEU A 91 8.08 13.74 0.96
N SER A 92 9.20 13.02 1.02
CA SER A 92 10.49 13.53 0.57
C SER A 92 10.82 12.85 -0.76
N PRO A 93 11.25 13.59 -1.80
CA PRO A 93 11.82 12.95 -2.97
C PRO A 93 13.08 12.17 -2.52
N GLY A 94 13.11 10.88 -2.84
CA GLY A 94 14.26 10.00 -2.61
C GLY A 94 15.38 10.24 -3.60
#